data_AF-A0A1E4RLD8-F1
#
_entry.id   AF-A0A1E4RLD8-F1
#
_cell.length_a   1.000
_cell.length_b   1.000
_cell.length_c   1.000
_cell.angle_alpha   90.00
_cell.angle_beta   90.00
_cell.angle_gamma   90.00
#
_symmetry.space_group_name_H-M   'P 1'
#
loop_
_entity.id
_entity.type
_entity.pdbx_description
1 polymer ?
#
loop_
_entity_poly.entity_id
_entity_poly.type
_entity_poly.pdbx_seq_one_letter_code
_entity_poly.pdbx_strand_id
1 'polypeptide(L)'
;MFRKFCFVARRQFSSSIRASTSNQRLLKTEREINEYLNKSTWAVKDLISDPNDRIQISDKTMDKIVRLSGLTNDVSSVEREKLASALGQQMGFVKHLYDNDTSNMDSTEEANDRLFRLIASDHILQKPVSLQDLLEEIESLPGKVDKEKGEIDFDIRKLHPDSESSYFTVKARQG
;
A
#
# COMPACT_ATOMS: atom_id res chain seq x y z
N MET A 1 -4.19 54.31 21.85
CA MET A 1 -5.06 54.16 20.68
C MET A 1 -4.20 53.68 19.50
N PHE A 2 -4.07 52.36 19.30
CA PHE A 2 -3.40 51.77 18.13
C PHE A 2 -4.09 50.46 17.78
N ARG A 3 -4.78 50.40 16.64
CA ARG A 3 -5.38 49.17 16.09
C ARG A 3 -4.37 48.53 15.14
N LYS A 4 -3.87 47.34 15.49
CA LYS A 4 -3.13 46.46 14.57
C LYS A 4 -4.16 45.70 13.72
N PHE A 5 -4.13 45.94 12.41
CA PHE A 5 -4.82 45.12 11.42
C PHE A 5 -4.00 43.84 11.18
N CYS A 6 -4.56 42.68 11.49
CA CYS A 6 -4.05 41.40 10.98
C CYS A 6 -4.77 41.09 9.67
N PHE A 7 -4.01 41.06 8.58
CA PHE A 7 -4.46 40.64 7.26
C PHE A 7 -4.33 39.12 7.17
N VAL A 8 -5.43 38.38 7.35
CA VAL A 8 -5.45 36.94 7.06
C VAL A 8 -5.83 36.76 5.60
N ALA A 9 -4.86 36.36 4.78
CA ALA A 9 -5.06 36.02 3.39
C ALA A 9 -6.07 34.87 3.27
N ARG A 10 -7.27 35.16 2.76
CA ARG A 10 -8.24 34.14 2.33
C ARG A 10 -7.67 33.43 1.11
N ARG A 11 -7.22 32.17 1.28
CA ARG A 11 -7.07 31.24 0.15
C ARG A 11 -8.47 30.94 -0.39
N GLN A 12 -8.83 31.59 -1.49
CA GLN A 12 -10.00 31.20 -2.28
C GLN A 12 -9.64 29.94 -3.08
N PHE A 13 -9.90 28.77 -2.53
CA PHE A 13 -10.08 27.58 -3.34
C PHE A 13 -11.47 27.66 -3.98
N SER A 14 -11.52 28.17 -5.21
CA SER A 14 -12.71 28.01 -6.06
C SER A 14 -12.73 26.58 -6.59
N SER A 15 -13.27 25.67 -5.79
CA SER A 15 -13.70 24.36 -6.26
C SER A 15 -15.22 24.34 -6.16
N SER A 16 -15.92 24.40 -7.29
CA SER A 16 -17.36 24.14 -7.32
C SER A 16 -17.60 22.66 -7.02
N ILE A 17 -17.66 22.31 -5.73
CA ILE A 17 -18.04 20.97 -5.28
C ILE A 17 -19.51 20.80 -5.64
N ARG A 18 -19.79 20.06 -6.72
CA ARG A 18 -21.15 19.63 -7.05
C ARG A 18 -21.50 18.50 -6.08
N ALA A 19 -22.18 18.84 -4.99
CA ALA A 19 -22.70 17.86 -4.06
C ALA A 19 -23.88 17.12 -4.71
N SER A 20 -23.75 15.79 -4.79
CA SER A 20 -24.78 14.89 -5.31
C SER A 20 -25.22 13.95 -4.18
N THR A 21 -26.51 13.62 -4.15
CA THR A 21 -27.01 12.58 -3.24
C THR A 21 -26.67 11.18 -3.78
N SER A 22 -26.86 10.14 -2.96
CA SER A 22 -26.69 8.73 -3.36
C SER A 22 -27.54 8.33 -4.56
N ASN A 23 -28.60 9.08 -4.86
CA ASN A 23 -29.50 8.88 -5.99
C ASN A 23 -29.21 9.85 -7.16
N GLN A 24 -27.97 10.36 -7.26
CA GLN A 24 -27.54 11.27 -8.33
C GLN A 24 -28.35 12.57 -8.48
N ARG A 25 -29.13 12.96 -7.46
CA ARG A 25 -29.85 14.24 -7.49
C ARG A 25 -28.86 15.37 -7.25
N LEU A 26 -28.76 16.25 -8.24
CA LEU A 26 -27.93 17.44 -8.17
C LEU A 26 -28.57 18.48 -7.22
N LEU A 27 -27.83 18.89 -6.19
CA LEU A 27 -28.26 19.95 -5.28
C LEU A 27 -27.96 21.30 -5.94
N LYS A 28 -28.97 22.15 -6.11
CA LYS A 28 -28.87 23.40 -6.88
C LYS A 28 -28.77 24.63 -5.99
N THR A 29 -29.33 24.56 -4.78
CA THR A 29 -29.44 25.71 -3.88
C THR A 29 -28.58 25.52 -2.63
N GLU A 30 -27.98 26.61 -2.12
CA GLU A 30 -27.20 26.60 -0.87
C GLU A 30 -28.00 26.03 0.32
N ARG A 31 -29.31 26.31 0.37
CA ARG A 31 -30.23 25.73 1.36
C ARG A 31 -30.30 24.22 1.29
N GLU A 32 -30.38 23.65 0.09
CA GLU A 32 -30.43 22.19 -0.11
C GLU A 32 -29.10 21.52 0.28
N ILE A 33 -27.97 22.19 0.06
CA ILE A 33 -26.65 21.71 0.47
C ILE A 33 -26.54 21.71 2.01
N ASN A 34 -26.91 22.80 2.67
CA ASN A 34 -26.88 22.89 4.12
C ASN A 34 -27.83 21.88 4.78
N GLU A 35 -29.02 21.67 4.21
CA GLU A 35 -29.94 20.64 4.68
C GLU A 35 -29.36 19.23 4.50
N TYR A 36 -28.66 18.96 3.40
CA TYR A 36 -28.00 17.67 3.17
C TYR A 36 -26.83 17.42 4.13
N LEU A 37 -25.98 18.42 4.37
CA LEU A 37 -24.84 18.34 5.28
C LEU A 37 -25.26 18.25 6.75
N ASN A 38 -26.40 18.85 7.12
CA ASN A 38 -26.94 18.79 8.48
C ASN A 38 -27.72 17.49 8.75
N LYS A 39 -27.79 16.55 7.80
CA LYS A 39 -28.35 15.23 8.07
C LYS A 39 -27.45 14.50 9.07
N SER A 40 -28.09 13.86 10.04
CA SER A 40 -27.39 12.98 10.98
C SER A 40 -26.90 11.75 10.22
N THR A 41 -25.68 11.82 9.70
CA THR A 41 -24.94 10.71 9.11
C THR A 41 -23.73 10.43 9.97
N TRP A 42 -23.39 9.16 10.16
CA TRP A 42 -22.18 8.79 10.87
C TRP A 42 -20.95 9.40 10.19
N ALA A 43 -20.06 10.00 10.98
CA ALA A 43 -18.77 10.39 10.46
C ALA A 43 -17.92 9.12 10.28
N VAL A 44 -17.12 9.05 9.20
CA VAL A 44 -16.25 7.89 8.94
C VAL A 44 -15.29 7.62 10.11
N LYS A 45 -14.86 8.67 10.81
CA LYS A 45 -14.04 8.57 12.02
C LYS A 45 -14.74 7.87 13.19
N ASP A 46 -16.07 7.85 13.22
CA ASP A 46 -16.86 7.19 14.27
C ASP A 46 -17.12 5.71 13.92
N LEU A 47 -16.92 5.34 12.64
CA LEU A 47 -17.03 3.97 12.14
C LEU A 47 -15.73 3.16 12.32
N ILE A 48 -14.59 3.86 12.32
CA ILE A 48 -13.27 3.25 12.58
C ILE A 48 -13.07 3.29 14.09
N SER A 49 -12.91 2.12 14.74
CA SER A 49 -12.72 2.09 16.18
C SER A 49 -11.46 2.85 16.60
N ASP A 50 -11.45 3.32 17.84
CA ASP A 50 -10.38 4.16 18.37
C ASP A 50 -9.02 3.41 18.29
N PRO A 51 -7.95 4.03 17.73
CA PRO A 51 -6.63 3.41 17.55
C PRO A 51 -5.90 3.05 18.86
N ASN A 52 -6.58 3.16 20.00
CA ASN A 52 -6.08 2.75 21.30
C ASN A 52 -6.20 1.24 21.54
N ASP A 53 -6.82 0.49 20.64
CA ASP A 53 -6.73 -0.98 20.57
C ASP A 53 -5.32 -1.38 20.06
N ARG A 54 -4.30 -1.01 20.85
CA ARG A 54 -2.89 -1.12 20.50
C ARG A 54 -2.50 -2.58 20.55
N ILE A 55 -2.35 -3.18 19.38
CA ILE A 55 -1.73 -4.49 19.23
C ILE A 55 -0.30 -4.37 19.76
N GLN A 56 -0.01 -5.06 20.87
CA GLN A 56 1.34 -5.12 21.42
C GLN A 56 2.20 -6.01 20.54
N ILE A 57 3.28 -5.46 19.99
CA ILE A 57 4.22 -6.18 19.14
C ILE A 57 5.42 -6.58 19.99
N SER A 58 5.73 -7.87 20.03
CA SER A 58 6.89 -8.36 20.76
C SER A 58 8.20 -7.93 20.09
N ASP A 59 9.25 -7.69 20.88
CA ASP A 59 10.57 -7.33 20.37
C ASP A 59 11.13 -8.37 19.38
N LYS A 60 10.87 -9.65 19.63
CA LYS A 60 11.27 -10.74 18.72
C LYS A 60 10.62 -10.63 17.34
N THR A 61 9.36 -10.21 17.30
CA THR A 61 8.63 -9.97 16.05
C THR A 61 9.25 -8.79 15.33
N MET A 62 9.60 -7.73 16.05
CA MET A 62 10.24 -6.56 15.48
C MET A 62 11.62 -6.90 14.88
N ASP A 63 12.46 -7.65 15.60
CA ASP A 63 13.75 -8.11 15.10
C ASP A 63 13.61 -8.95 13.82
N LYS A 64 12.57 -9.79 13.77
CA LYS A 64 12.28 -10.58 12.56
C LYS A 64 11.90 -9.69 11.38
N ILE A 65 11.05 -8.68 11.61
CA ILE A 65 10.59 -7.75 10.55
C ILE A 65 11.75 -6.92 10.02
N VAL A 66 12.57 -6.34 10.89
CA VAL A 66 13.75 -5.55 10.50
C VAL A 66 14.70 -6.42 9.68
N ARG A 67 14.97 -7.66 10.13
CA ARG A 67 15.82 -8.60 9.41
C ARG A 67 15.27 -8.99 8.03
N LEU A 68 13.96 -9.25 7.93
CA LEU A 68 13.31 -9.59 6.65
C LEU A 68 13.27 -8.42 5.67
N SER A 69 13.23 -7.20 6.19
CA SER A 69 13.25 -5.97 5.38
C SER A 69 14.64 -5.65 4.83
N GLY A 70 15.67 -6.43 5.19
CA GLY A 70 17.06 -6.14 4.82
C GLY A 70 17.63 -4.90 5.52
N LEU A 71 16.98 -4.43 6.59
CA LEU A 71 17.45 -3.30 7.39
C LEU A 71 18.47 -3.76 8.43
N THR A 72 19.36 -2.86 8.82
CA THR A 72 20.33 -3.13 9.88
C THR A 72 19.61 -3.18 11.23
N ASN A 73 20.07 -4.06 12.12
CA ASN A 73 19.48 -4.22 13.46
C ASN A 73 19.98 -3.16 14.47
N ASP A 74 20.82 -2.22 14.03
CA ASP A 74 21.44 -1.17 14.85
C ASP A 74 20.50 0.00 15.16
N VAL A 75 19.21 -0.30 15.33
CA VAL A 75 18.18 0.68 15.65
C VAL A 75 18.19 0.93 17.15
N SER A 76 18.21 2.20 17.56
CA SER A 76 18.16 2.56 18.99
C SER A 76 16.87 2.05 19.65
N SER A 77 16.90 1.79 20.96
CA SER A 77 15.71 1.32 21.70
C SER A 77 14.52 2.27 21.56
N VAL A 78 14.77 3.58 21.52
CA VAL A 78 13.76 4.62 21.34
C VAL A 78 13.12 4.59 19.96
N GLU A 79 13.91 4.39 18.91
CA GLU A 79 13.39 4.27 17.54
C GLU A 79 12.63 2.95 17.36
N ARG A 80 13.09 1.89 18.04
CA ARG A 80 12.43 0.59 18.03
C ARG A 80 11.04 0.65 18.67
N GLU A 81 10.90 1.37 19.78
CA GLU A 81 9.60 1.60 20.42
C GLU A 81 8.67 2.43 19.53
N LYS A 82 9.18 3.47 18.88
CA LYS A 82 8.41 4.25 17.89
C LYS A 82 7.95 3.39 16.72
N LEU A 83 8.82 2.53 16.21
CA LEU A 83 8.52 1.61 15.11
C LEU A 83 7.46 0.58 15.54
N ALA A 84 7.58 0.03 16.74
CA ALA A 84 6.57 -0.86 17.32
C ALA A 84 5.23 -0.16 17.49
N SER A 85 5.23 1.08 17.99
CA SER A 85 3.99 1.84 18.14
C SER A 85 3.35 2.18 16.79
N ALA A 86 4.14 2.58 15.80
CA ALA A 86 3.64 2.89 14.46
C ALA A 86 3.09 1.65 13.76
N LEU A 87 3.80 0.53 13.84
CA LEU A 87 3.34 -0.75 13.29
C LEU A 87 2.08 -1.24 14.00
N GLY A 88 1.99 -1.07 15.32
CA GLY A 88 0.79 -1.42 16.08
C GLY A 88 -0.44 -0.60 15.65
N GLN A 89 -0.25 0.69 15.34
CA GLN A 89 -1.32 1.54 14.79
C GLN A 89 -1.74 1.09 13.39
N GLN A 90 -0.77 0.76 12.52
CA GLN A 90 -1.06 0.27 11.17
C GLN A 90 -1.81 -1.07 11.22
N MET A 91 -1.39 -2.00 12.09
CA MET A 91 -2.06 -3.28 12.27
C MET A 91 -3.46 -3.11 12.88
N GLY A 92 -3.63 -2.21 13.85
CA GLY A 92 -4.93 -1.89 14.44
C GLY A 92 -5.90 -1.33 13.40
N PHE A 93 -5.43 -0.43 12.53
CA PHE A 93 -6.24 0.07 11.41
C PHE A 93 -6.61 -1.05 10.44
N VAL A 94 -5.65 -1.89 10.07
CA VAL A 94 -5.88 -3.02 9.16
C VAL A 94 -6.83 -4.06 9.76
N LYS A 95 -6.81 -4.29 11.08
CA LYS A 95 -7.72 -5.19 11.78
C LYS A 95 -9.20 -4.85 11.53
N HIS A 96 -9.56 -3.58 11.36
CA HIS A 96 -10.94 -3.18 11.05
C HIS A 96 -11.45 -3.69 9.69
N LEU A 97 -10.57 -4.10 8.80
CA LEU A 97 -10.95 -4.79 7.57
C LEU A 97 -11.45 -6.23 7.83
N TYR A 98 -11.07 -6.83 8.96
CA TYR A 98 -11.39 -8.20 9.34
C TYR A 98 -12.62 -8.28 10.23
N ASP A 99 -12.85 -7.29 11.10
CA ASP A 99 -13.98 -7.28 12.05
C ASP A 99 -15.36 -7.20 11.36
N ASN A 100 -15.42 -6.76 10.10
CA ASN A 100 -16.68 -6.63 9.34
C ASN A 100 -17.17 -7.96 8.72
N ASP A 101 -16.33 -8.99 8.65
CA ASP A 101 -16.68 -10.31 8.07
C ASP A 101 -16.89 -11.41 9.14
N THR A 102 -16.56 -11.13 10.41
CA THR A 102 -16.61 -12.12 11.51
C THR A 102 -18.00 -12.28 12.13
N SER A 103 -19.04 -12.41 11.30
CA SER A 103 -20.26 -13.09 11.73
C SER A 103 -20.26 -14.59 11.38
N ASN A 104 -19.33 -15.07 10.53
CA ASN A 104 -19.29 -16.49 10.11
C ASN A 104 -17.92 -16.98 9.58
N MET A 105 -16.80 -16.81 10.30
CA MET A 105 -15.61 -17.63 9.99
C MET A 105 -14.93 -18.10 11.26
N ASP A 106 -15.05 -19.41 11.48
CA ASP A 106 -14.26 -20.17 12.44
C ASP A 106 -12.77 -19.92 12.24
N SER A 107 -12.08 -19.73 13.34
CA SER A 107 -10.63 -19.58 13.45
C SER A 107 -9.92 -20.87 13.04
N THR A 108 -9.57 -20.99 11.76
CA THR A 108 -8.53 -21.90 11.29
C THR A 108 -7.41 -21.10 10.63
N GLU A 109 -6.17 -21.43 10.97
CA GLU A 109 -4.94 -20.77 10.53
C GLU A 109 -4.79 -20.66 8.98
N GLU A 110 -5.62 -21.39 8.23
CA GLU A 110 -5.79 -21.32 6.77
C GLU A 110 -6.41 -20.00 6.27
N ALA A 111 -6.99 -19.17 7.15
CA ALA A 111 -7.59 -17.89 6.77
C ALA A 111 -6.57 -16.82 6.37
N ASN A 112 -5.34 -16.85 6.92
CA ASN A 112 -4.29 -15.88 6.56
C ASN A 112 -3.77 -16.08 5.14
N ASP A 113 -3.64 -17.34 4.70
CA ASP A 113 -3.21 -17.69 3.32
C ASP A 113 -4.28 -17.37 2.27
N ARG A 114 -5.57 -17.32 2.68
CA ARG A 114 -6.67 -16.90 1.80
C ARG A 114 -6.77 -15.39 1.67
N LEU A 115 -6.42 -14.60 2.69
CA LEU A 115 -6.65 -13.15 2.65
C LEU A 115 -5.55 -12.36 1.92
N PHE A 116 -4.28 -12.79 1.96
CA PHE A 116 -3.27 -12.25 1.03
C PHE A 116 -3.51 -12.71 -0.43
N ARG A 117 -4.39 -13.70 -0.63
CA ARG A 117 -4.94 -14.10 -1.93
C ARG A 117 -6.20 -13.32 -2.34
N LEU A 118 -6.66 -12.35 -1.54
CA LEU A 118 -7.74 -11.42 -1.91
C LEU A 118 -7.22 -10.08 -2.48
N ILE A 119 -6.00 -10.07 -3.02
CA ILE A 119 -5.90 -9.54 -4.39
C ILE A 119 -6.66 -10.55 -5.23
N ALA A 120 -7.98 -10.40 -5.26
CA ALA A 120 -8.85 -11.14 -6.15
C ALA A 120 -8.13 -11.10 -7.49
N SER A 121 -7.73 -12.29 -7.91
CA SER A 121 -7.09 -12.54 -9.17
C SER A 121 -7.83 -11.72 -10.23
N ASP A 122 -7.25 -10.58 -10.59
CA ASP A 122 -7.39 -9.98 -11.92
C ASP A 122 -6.65 -10.86 -12.94
N HIS A 123 -6.48 -12.16 -12.62
CA HIS A 123 -6.50 -13.25 -13.55
C HIS A 123 -7.86 -13.23 -14.25
N ILE A 124 -8.01 -12.26 -15.16
CA ILE A 124 -8.57 -12.51 -16.48
C ILE A 124 -8.17 -13.94 -16.78
N LEU A 125 -9.13 -14.87 -16.88
CA LEU A 125 -8.85 -16.26 -17.22
C LEU A 125 -8.01 -16.22 -18.49
N GLN A 126 -6.69 -16.32 -18.32
CA GLN A 126 -5.78 -16.26 -19.44
C GLN A 126 -6.20 -17.44 -20.29
N LYS A 127 -6.41 -17.19 -21.58
CA LYS A 127 -6.72 -18.25 -22.53
C LYS A 127 -5.73 -19.38 -22.25
N PRO A 128 -6.21 -20.61 -21.96
CA PRO A 128 -5.31 -21.71 -21.65
C PRO A 128 -4.35 -21.86 -22.82
N VAL A 129 -3.05 -21.78 -22.52
CA VAL A 129 -1.99 -21.92 -23.52
C VAL A 129 -2.05 -23.36 -24.03
N SER A 130 -2.35 -23.53 -25.32
CA SER A 130 -2.31 -24.83 -25.95
C SER A 130 -0.86 -25.23 -26.26
N LEU A 131 -0.63 -26.52 -26.51
CA LEU A 131 0.67 -27.01 -26.95
C LEU A 131 1.11 -26.33 -28.26
N GLN A 132 0.15 -26.06 -29.16
CA GLN A 132 0.41 -25.35 -30.42
C GLN A 132 0.84 -23.90 -30.17
N ASP A 133 0.15 -23.19 -29.27
CA ASP A 133 0.54 -21.81 -28.90
C ASP A 133 1.98 -21.78 -28.36
N LEU A 134 2.38 -22.77 -27.56
CA LEU A 134 3.73 -22.87 -26.99
C LEU A 134 4.81 -23.20 -28.04
N LEU A 135 4.51 -24.11 -28.98
CA LEU A 135 5.44 -24.44 -30.07
C LEU A 135 5.65 -23.24 -31.00
N GLU A 136 4.57 -22.52 -31.34
CA GLU A 136 4.63 -21.30 -32.13
C GLU A 136 5.42 -20.19 -31.40
N GLU A 137 5.24 -20.07 -30.08
CA GLU A 137 6.00 -19.13 -29.28
C GLU A 137 7.50 -19.42 -29.32
N ILE A 138 7.91 -20.68 -29.11
CA ILE A 138 9.32 -21.11 -29.17
C ILE A 138 9.94 -20.79 -30.53
N GLU A 139 9.23 -21.12 -31.62
CA GLU A 139 9.70 -20.82 -32.99
C GLU A 139 9.86 -19.31 -33.23
N SER A 140 9.01 -18.49 -32.59
CA SER A 140 9.05 -17.03 -32.71
C SER A 140 10.10 -16.34 -31.82
N LEU A 141 10.69 -17.03 -30.82
CA LEU A 141 11.61 -16.43 -29.84
C LEU A 141 12.82 -15.71 -30.46
N PRO A 142 13.52 -16.25 -31.48
CA PRO A 142 14.68 -15.59 -32.06
C PRO A 142 14.35 -14.22 -32.70
N GLY A 143 13.12 -14.05 -33.19
CA GLY A 143 12.63 -12.78 -33.76
C GLY A 143 12.06 -11.80 -32.74
N LYS A 144 11.85 -12.25 -31.49
CA LYS A 144 11.29 -11.45 -30.39
C LYS A 144 12.35 -10.92 -29.43
N VAL A 145 13.63 -11.23 -29.66
CA VAL A 145 14.73 -10.73 -28.83
C VAL A 145 14.79 -9.20 -28.94
N ASP A 146 14.55 -8.53 -27.81
CA ASP A 146 14.36 -7.08 -27.76
C ASP A 146 15.63 -6.37 -27.26
N LYS A 147 16.22 -5.56 -28.12
CA LYS A 147 17.42 -4.78 -27.80
C LYS A 147 17.15 -3.71 -26.73
N GLU A 148 15.96 -3.12 -26.69
CA GLU A 148 15.62 -2.07 -25.71
C GLU A 148 15.53 -2.62 -24.28
N LYS A 149 15.18 -3.91 -24.14
CA LYS A 149 15.17 -4.62 -22.85
C LYS A 149 16.56 -5.09 -22.40
N GLY A 150 17.59 -4.89 -23.22
CA GLY A 150 18.94 -5.38 -22.91
C GLY A 150 19.08 -6.89 -23.04
N GLU A 151 18.27 -7.55 -23.88
CA GLU A 151 18.42 -8.99 -24.13
C GLU A 151 19.61 -9.29 -25.07
N ILE A 152 20.13 -8.26 -25.75
CA ILE A 152 21.31 -8.32 -26.63
C ILE A 152 22.33 -7.29 -26.16
N ASP A 153 23.62 -7.66 -26.16
CA ASP A 153 24.76 -6.77 -25.86
C ASP A 153 24.70 -6.05 -24.51
N PHE A 154 24.00 -6.64 -23.53
CA PHE A 154 23.97 -6.11 -22.17
C PHE A 154 25.29 -6.36 -21.45
N ASP A 155 26.02 -5.29 -21.20
CA ASP A 155 27.26 -5.32 -20.43
C ASP A 155 26.98 -4.99 -18.97
N ILE A 156 27.06 -6.01 -18.11
CA ILE A 156 26.86 -5.92 -16.65
C ILE A 156 27.79 -4.88 -16.03
N ARG A 157 28.98 -4.65 -16.61
CA ARG A 157 29.96 -3.67 -16.10
C ARG A 157 29.45 -2.23 -16.15
N LYS A 158 28.46 -1.93 -16.99
CA LYS A 158 27.80 -0.61 -17.03
C LYS A 158 27.02 -0.30 -15.75
N LEU A 159 26.57 -1.32 -15.02
CA LEU A 159 25.84 -1.15 -13.75
C LEU A 159 26.77 -1.02 -12.55
N HIS A 160 28.02 -1.47 -12.66
CA HIS A 160 29.01 -1.43 -11.60
C HIS A 160 30.36 -0.91 -12.12
N PRO A 161 30.49 0.41 -12.36
CA PRO A 161 31.67 1.00 -12.99
C PRO A 161 32.96 0.77 -12.19
N ASP A 162 32.83 0.54 -10.88
CA ASP A 162 33.97 0.33 -9.98
C ASP A 162 34.43 -1.14 -9.89
N SER A 163 33.81 -2.07 -10.64
CA SER A 163 34.27 -3.46 -10.73
C SER A 163 34.68 -3.81 -12.15
N GLU A 164 35.94 -4.21 -12.30
CA GLU A 164 36.45 -4.77 -13.56
C GLU A 164 35.89 -6.17 -13.85
N SER A 165 35.24 -6.80 -12.88
CA SER A 165 34.72 -8.17 -12.98
C SER A 165 33.34 -8.24 -13.60
N SER A 166 33.12 -9.23 -14.48
CA SER A 166 31.81 -9.59 -15.04
C SER A 166 30.86 -10.30 -14.04
N TYR A 167 31.20 -10.27 -12.75
CA TYR A 167 30.49 -10.97 -11.69
C TYR A 167 30.13 -10.00 -10.57
N PHE A 168 28.95 -10.19 -9.97
CA PHE A 168 28.60 -9.50 -8.74
C PHE A 168 29.35 -10.11 -7.56
N THR A 169 29.99 -9.28 -6.76
CA THR A 169 30.65 -9.71 -5.53
C THR A 169 29.84 -9.23 -4.33
N VAL A 170 29.54 -10.16 -3.42
CA VAL A 170 28.87 -9.85 -2.16
C VAL A 170 29.91 -10.02 -1.06
N LYS A 171 30.11 -8.98 -0.25
CA LYS A 171 30.98 -9.09 0.93
C LYS A 171 30.35 -10.07 1.90
N ALA A 172 31.08 -11.12 2.25
CA ALA A 172 30.66 -12.00 3.32
C ALA A 172 30.49 -11.18 4.61
N ARG A 173 29.38 -11.40 5.31
CA ARG A 173 29.13 -10.79 6.61
C ARG A 173 30.23 -11.27 7.55
N GLN A 174 31.14 -10.37 7.93
CA GLN A 174 32.09 -10.64 9.01
C GLN A 174 31.27 -10.82 10.29
N GLY A 175 31.42 -12.00 10.91
CA GLY A 175 30.73 -12.38 12.13
C GLY A 175 31.17 -11.57 13.33
#